data_AF-A0A536BKU5-F1
#
_entry.id   AF-A0A536BKU5-F1
#
_cell.length_a   1.000
_cell.length_b   1.000
_cell.length_c   1.000
_cell.angle_alpha   90.00
_cell.angle_beta   90.00
_cell.angle_gamma   90.00
#
_symmetry.space_group_name_H-M   'P 1'
#
loop_
_entity.id
_entity.type
_entity.pdbx_description
1 polymer ?
#
loop_
_entity_poly.entity_id
_entity_poly.type
_entity_poly.pdbx_seq_one_letter_code
_entity_poly.pdbx_strand_id
1 'polypeptide(L)'
;AARPELSAKNVYDAARAGDAVALQIASETGRALARALSALILTCDLERVLLGGGVAAAGQVFLRPILAELGLMRADSPLLTELVPAGSVRLLPPHFDAVAWGGVSLARATAQGSGQAPKGGTAGAPQRDLADGEATPEEPIRVEEVVARETVA
;
A
#
# COMPACT_ATOMS: atom_id res chain seq x y z
N ALA A 1 -5.16 5.32 -40.64
CA ALA A 1 -5.24 6.22 -39.47
C ALA A 1 -4.54 5.52 -38.30
N ALA A 2 -3.61 6.19 -37.62
CA ALA A 2 -2.94 5.62 -36.45
C ALA A 2 -3.98 5.38 -35.35
N ARG A 3 -4.06 4.16 -34.80
CA ARG A 3 -4.90 3.90 -33.64
C ARG A 3 -4.33 4.68 -32.45
N PRO A 4 -5.16 5.37 -31.65
CA PRO A 4 -4.68 5.99 -30.43
C PRO A 4 -4.00 4.93 -29.56
N GLU A 5 -2.86 5.28 -28.97
CA GLU A 5 -2.16 4.38 -28.05
C GLU A 5 -3.07 4.01 -26.89
N LEU A 6 -3.23 2.70 -26.69
CA LEU A 6 -4.13 2.16 -25.69
C LEU A 6 -3.32 2.00 -24.41
N SER A 7 -3.51 2.92 -23.46
CA SER A 7 -2.81 2.92 -22.18
C SER A 7 -3.81 2.95 -21.01
N ALA A 8 -3.35 2.51 -19.83
CA ALA A 8 -4.15 2.63 -18.61
C ALA A 8 -4.54 4.09 -18.33
N LYS A 9 -3.65 5.04 -18.62
CA LYS A 9 -3.94 6.47 -18.49
C LYS A 9 -5.13 6.87 -19.36
N ASN A 10 -5.15 6.48 -20.64
CA ASN A 10 -6.26 6.81 -21.53
C ASN A 10 -7.59 6.19 -21.08
N VAL A 11 -7.56 4.96 -20.54
CA VAL A 11 -8.75 4.32 -19.97
C VAL A 11 -9.25 5.11 -18.77
N TYR A 12 -8.41 5.44 -17.79
CA TYR A 12 -8.85 6.17 -16.60
C TYR A 12 -9.23 7.63 -16.90
N ASP A 13 -8.61 8.26 -17.89
CA ASP A 13 -9.02 9.59 -18.39
C ASP A 13 -10.42 9.51 -19.03
N ALA A 14 -10.70 8.50 -19.85
CA ALA A 14 -12.02 8.27 -20.45
C ALA A 14 -13.07 7.92 -19.39
N ALA A 15 -12.73 7.10 -18.40
CA ALA A 15 -13.60 6.77 -17.28
C ALA A 15 -13.96 8.02 -16.47
N ARG A 16 -13.00 8.93 -16.27
CA ARG A 16 -13.23 10.23 -15.62
C ARG A 16 -14.16 11.12 -16.44
N ALA A 17 -14.10 11.02 -17.77
CA ALA A 17 -15.02 11.69 -18.69
C ALA A 17 -16.40 11.02 -18.78
N GLY A 18 -16.63 9.90 -18.07
CA GLY A 18 -17.92 9.20 -18.03
C GLY A 18 -18.12 8.16 -19.13
N ASP A 19 -17.07 7.76 -19.85
CA ASP A 19 -17.16 6.70 -20.85
C ASP A 19 -17.58 5.37 -20.21
N ALA A 20 -18.64 4.77 -20.76
CA ALA A 20 -19.25 3.58 -20.16
C ALA A 20 -18.32 2.36 -20.19
N VAL A 21 -17.57 2.16 -21.27
CA VAL A 21 -16.65 1.02 -21.41
C VAL A 21 -15.48 1.19 -20.46
N ALA A 22 -14.91 2.40 -20.37
CA ALA A 22 -13.82 2.70 -19.47
C ALA A 22 -14.23 2.56 -17.99
N LEU A 23 -15.44 2.96 -17.62
CA LEU A 23 -16.00 2.74 -16.29
C LEU A 23 -16.19 1.25 -15.98
N GLN A 24 -16.62 0.44 -16.94
CA GLN A 24 -16.70 -1.01 -16.79
C GLN A 24 -15.32 -1.63 -16.56
N ILE A 25 -14.31 -1.21 -17.33
CA ILE A 25 -12.93 -1.67 -17.15
C ILE A 25 -12.40 -1.29 -15.76
N ALA A 26 -12.64 -0.06 -15.31
CA ALA A 26 -12.26 0.39 -13.97
C ALA A 26 -12.98 -0.42 -12.88
N SER A 27 -14.26 -0.74 -13.07
CA SER A 27 -15.04 -1.58 -12.16
C SER A 27 -14.48 -2.99 -12.05
N GLU A 28 -14.19 -3.64 -13.16
CA GLU A 28 -13.65 -5.01 -13.16
C GLU A 28 -12.24 -5.05 -12.56
N THR A 29 -11.41 -4.05 -12.89
CA THR A 29 -10.08 -3.89 -12.28
C THR A 29 -10.20 -3.72 -10.76
N GLY A 30 -11.12 -2.88 -10.31
CA GLY A 30 -11.39 -2.65 -8.89
C GLY A 30 -11.78 -3.92 -8.15
N ARG A 31 -12.65 -4.74 -8.76
CA ARG A 31 -13.08 -6.03 -8.23
C ARG A 31 -11.92 -7.01 -8.09
N ALA A 32 -11.10 -7.15 -9.11
CA ALA A 32 -9.94 -8.02 -9.08
C ALA A 32 -8.95 -7.58 -7.98
N LEU A 33 -8.68 -6.29 -7.87
CA LEU A 33 -7.80 -5.73 -6.84
C LEU A 33 -8.35 -5.92 -5.43
N ALA A 34 -9.64 -5.67 -5.19
CA ALA A 34 -10.27 -5.87 -3.89
C ALA A 34 -10.12 -7.31 -3.37
N ARG A 35 -10.28 -8.30 -4.25
CA ARG A 35 -10.10 -9.72 -3.92
C ARG A 35 -8.65 -10.02 -3.55
N ALA A 36 -7.70 -9.54 -4.35
CA ALA A 36 -6.28 -9.71 -4.09
C ALA A 36 -5.86 -9.04 -2.77
N LEU A 37 -6.32 -7.82 -2.53
CA LEU A 37 -6.07 -7.07 -1.30
C LEU A 37 -6.66 -7.77 -0.07
N SER A 38 -7.89 -8.26 -0.15
CA SER A 38 -8.51 -9.02 0.95
C SER A 38 -7.70 -10.27 1.27
N ALA A 39 -7.27 -11.01 0.25
CA ALA A 39 -6.43 -12.18 0.46
C ALA A 39 -5.12 -11.80 1.17
N LEU A 40 -4.42 -10.77 0.70
CA LEU A 40 -3.18 -10.30 1.33
C LEU A 40 -3.38 -9.85 2.78
N ILE A 41 -4.44 -9.10 3.07
CA ILE A 41 -4.76 -8.64 4.43
C ILE A 41 -4.96 -9.83 5.35
N LEU A 42 -5.75 -10.82 4.92
CA LEU A 42 -6.02 -12.03 5.70
C LEU A 42 -4.79 -12.92 5.89
N THR A 43 -3.91 -13.03 4.88
CA THR A 43 -2.76 -13.94 4.94
C THR A 43 -1.54 -13.34 5.64
N CYS A 44 -1.36 -12.04 5.53
CA CYS A 44 -0.18 -11.33 6.04
C CYS A 44 -0.49 -10.44 7.24
N ASP A 45 -1.73 -10.46 7.73
CA ASP A 45 -2.21 -9.64 8.86
C ASP A 45 -1.90 -8.15 8.65
N LEU A 46 -2.26 -7.63 7.49
CA LEU A 46 -1.93 -6.25 7.11
C LEU A 46 -2.92 -5.26 7.74
N GLU A 47 -2.44 -4.43 8.66
CA GLU A 47 -3.24 -3.34 9.22
C GLU A 47 -3.60 -2.29 8.15
N ARG A 48 -2.65 -1.95 7.27
CA ARG A 48 -2.78 -0.88 6.27
C ARG A 48 -2.15 -1.27 4.93
N VAL A 49 -2.80 -0.88 3.84
CA VAL A 49 -2.31 -1.03 2.47
C VAL A 49 -2.34 0.32 1.75
N LEU A 50 -1.18 0.72 1.22
CA LEU A 50 -0.99 1.96 0.51
C LEU A 50 -0.80 1.67 -1.00
N LEU A 51 -1.71 2.18 -1.82
CA LEU A 51 -1.69 2.01 -3.27
C LEU A 51 -0.90 3.17 -3.90
N GLY A 52 0.22 2.84 -4.54
CA GLY A 52 1.09 3.77 -5.26
C GLY A 52 1.23 3.45 -6.75
N GLY A 53 2.23 4.08 -7.38
CA GLY A 53 2.57 3.87 -8.79
C GLY A 53 1.74 4.71 -9.76
N GLY A 54 2.10 4.65 -11.05
CA GLY A 54 1.56 5.56 -12.07
C GLY A 54 0.04 5.47 -12.27
N VAL A 55 -0.56 4.30 -12.06
CA VAL A 55 -2.02 4.12 -12.18
C VAL A 55 -2.77 4.72 -10.99
N ALA A 56 -2.17 4.72 -9.79
CA ALA A 56 -2.77 5.33 -8.61
C ALA A 56 -2.96 6.85 -8.77
N ALA A 57 -2.22 7.50 -9.67
CA ALA A 57 -2.41 8.90 -10.04
C ALA A 57 -3.79 9.19 -10.67
N ALA A 58 -4.51 8.17 -11.15
CA ALA A 58 -5.90 8.30 -11.57
C ALA A 58 -6.82 8.72 -10.40
N GLY A 59 -6.40 8.48 -9.16
CA GLY A 59 -7.08 8.95 -7.96
C GLY A 59 -8.39 8.20 -7.71
N GLN A 60 -9.47 8.96 -7.44
CA GLN A 60 -10.74 8.35 -7.00
C GLN A 60 -11.42 7.48 -8.05
N VAL A 61 -11.22 7.74 -9.35
CA VAL A 61 -11.77 6.86 -10.40
C VAL A 61 -11.14 5.46 -10.37
N PHE A 62 -9.93 5.33 -9.83
CA PHE A 62 -9.25 4.06 -9.60
C PHE A 62 -9.58 3.47 -8.21
N LEU A 63 -9.56 4.28 -7.15
CA LEU A 63 -9.77 3.79 -5.78
C LEU A 63 -11.22 3.39 -5.49
N ARG A 64 -12.20 4.14 -5.97
CA ARG A 64 -13.61 3.92 -5.61
C ARG A 64 -14.11 2.51 -5.99
N PRO A 65 -13.84 1.97 -7.19
CA PRO A 65 -14.20 0.60 -7.53
C PRO A 65 -13.63 -0.45 -6.56
N ILE A 66 -12.39 -0.27 -6.10
CA ILE A 66 -11.73 -1.18 -5.14
C ILE A 66 -12.47 -1.15 -3.80
N LEU A 67 -12.70 0.05 -3.27
CA LEU A 67 -13.38 0.22 -1.98
C LEU A 67 -14.83 -0.25 -2.03
N ALA A 68 -15.51 -0.08 -3.16
CA ALA A 68 -16.88 -0.56 -3.35
C ALA A 68 -16.95 -2.09 -3.28
N GLU A 69 -16.08 -2.81 -3.98
CA GLU A 69 -16.05 -4.28 -3.91
C GLU A 69 -15.63 -4.77 -2.52
N LEU A 70 -14.63 -4.14 -1.88
CA LEU A 70 -14.30 -4.46 -0.48
C LEU A 70 -15.49 -4.27 0.46
N GLY A 71 -16.29 -3.23 0.25
CA GLY A 71 -17.52 -2.98 1.00
C GLY A 71 -18.55 -4.10 0.82
N LEU A 72 -18.74 -4.58 -0.41
CA LEU A 72 -19.61 -5.72 -0.71
C LEU A 72 -19.12 -7.00 -0.03
N MET A 73 -17.83 -7.31 -0.18
CA MET A 73 -17.23 -8.52 0.43
C MET A 73 -17.34 -8.51 1.96
N ARG A 74 -17.20 -7.34 2.60
CA ARG A 74 -17.39 -7.19 4.05
C ARG A 74 -18.85 -7.42 4.44
N ALA A 75 -19.81 -6.88 3.69
CA ALA A 75 -21.23 -7.07 3.96
C ALA A 75 -21.64 -8.55 3.88
N ASP A 76 -21.00 -9.32 3.00
CA ASP A 76 -21.27 -10.75 2.80
C ASP A 76 -20.56 -11.68 3.80
N SER A 77 -19.63 -11.17 4.62
CA SER A 77 -18.81 -11.99 5.52
C SER A 77 -18.49 -11.29 6.85
N PRO A 78 -18.95 -11.83 7.99
CA PRO A 78 -18.59 -11.33 9.31
C PRO A 78 -17.07 -11.34 9.56
N LEU A 79 -16.38 -12.34 9.03
CA LEU A 79 -14.93 -12.46 9.13
C LEU A 79 -14.23 -11.27 8.46
N LEU A 80 -14.66 -10.90 7.25
CA LEU A 80 -14.07 -9.76 6.52
C LEU A 80 -14.45 -8.42 7.15
N THR A 81 -15.63 -8.32 7.75
CA THR A 81 -16.04 -7.11 8.47
C THR A 81 -15.06 -6.76 9.59
N GLU A 82 -14.62 -7.77 10.35
CA GLU A 82 -13.66 -7.63 11.45
C GLU A 82 -12.21 -7.53 10.96
N LEU A 83 -11.77 -8.46 10.11
CA LEU A 83 -10.36 -8.59 9.73
C LEU A 83 -9.92 -7.64 8.61
N VAL A 84 -10.86 -7.01 7.90
CA VAL A 84 -10.55 -5.99 6.88
C VAL A 84 -11.23 -4.68 7.30
N PRO A 85 -10.60 -3.89 8.19
CA PRO A 85 -11.18 -2.64 8.66
C PRO A 85 -11.48 -1.66 7.53
N ALA A 86 -12.56 -0.90 7.69
CA ALA A 86 -12.87 0.17 6.74
C ALA A 86 -11.72 1.19 6.71
N GLY A 87 -11.12 1.40 5.53
CA GLY A 87 -10.00 2.32 5.34
C GLY A 87 -8.62 1.74 5.61
N SER A 88 -8.49 0.40 5.67
CA SER A 88 -7.21 -0.30 5.59
C SER A 88 -6.50 0.00 4.27
N VAL A 89 -7.24 0.11 3.16
CA VAL A 89 -6.70 0.46 1.82
C VAL A 89 -6.81 1.96 1.55
N ARG A 90 -5.70 2.59 1.18
CA ARG A 90 -5.60 4.03 0.88
C ARG A 90 -4.71 4.29 -0.32
N LEU A 91 -4.94 5.40 -1.01
CA LEU A 91 -3.98 5.91 -2.00
C LEU A 91 -2.82 6.61 -1.30
N LEU A 92 -1.61 6.43 -1.82
CA LEU A 92 -0.51 7.33 -1.52
C LEU A 92 -0.85 8.75 -2.00
N PRO A 93 -0.32 9.79 -1.31
CA PRO A 93 -0.43 11.15 -1.81
C PRO A 93 0.12 11.24 -3.24
N PRO A 94 -0.53 11.98 -4.16
CA PRO A 94 -0.23 11.95 -5.59
C PRO A 94 1.19 12.45 -5.95
N HIS A 95 1.85 13.17 -5.05
CA HIS A 95 3.21 13.70 -5.23
C HIS A 95 4.26 12.94 -4.41
N PHE A 96 3.86 11.87 -3.72
CA PHE A 96 4.78 11.09 -2.90
C PHE A 96 5.50 10.03 -3.75
N ASP A 97 6.78 10.27 -4.03
CA ASP A 97 7.63 9.29 -4.71
C ASP A 97 8.15 8.24 -3.72
N ALA A 98 7.32 7.23 -3.45
CA ALA A 98 7.67 6.15 -2.54
C ALA A 98 8.93 5.38 -2.96
N VAL A 99 9.23 5.32 -4.26
CA VAL A 99 10.38 4.58 -4.78
C VAL A 99 11.66 5.35 -4.50
N ALA A 100 11.69 6.65 -4.80
CA ALA A 100 12.84 7.50 -4.50
C ALA A 100 13.14 7.54 -2.99
N TRP A 101 12.12 7.76 -2.17
CA TRP A 101 12.26 7.77 -0.71
C TRP A 101 12.71 6.42 -0.15
N GLY A 102 12.18 5.31 -0.68
CA GLY A 102 12.65 3.97 -0.33
C GLY A 102 14.12 3.78 -0.69
N GLY A 103 14.54 4.21 -1.88
CA GLY A 103 15.93 4.15 -2.32
C GLY A 103 16.87 4.95 -1.43
N VAL A 104 16.52 6.19 -1.10
CA VAL A 104 17.30 7.04 -0.18
C VAL A 104 17.38 6.41 1.21
N SER A 105 16.26 5.89 1.73
CA SER A 105 16.20 5.28 3.07
C SER A 105 17.09 4.04 3.16
N LEU A 106 17.06 3.18 2.14
CA LEU A 106 17.94 2.01 2.04
C LEU A 106 19.41 2.42 1.92
N ALA A 107 19.73 3.41 1.08
CA ALA A 107 21.10 3.90 0.93
C ALA A 107 21.64 4.45 2.26
N ARG A 108 20.85 5.24 2.99
CA ARG A 108 21.22 5.76 4.32
C ARG A 108 21.45 4.65 5.34
N ALA A 109 20.57 3.66 5.40
CA ALA A 109 20.73 2.52 6.31
C ALA A 109 22.03 1.74 6.03
N THR A 110 22.34 1.51 4.75
CA THR A 110 23.60 0.83 4.37
C THR A 110 24.85 1.67 4.66
N ALA A 111 24.79 3.00 4.50
CA ALA A 111 25.90 3.89 4.80
C ALA A 111 26.16 3.99 6.32
N GLN A 112 25.10 4.03 7.13
CA GLN A 112 25.18 4.07 8.60
C GLN A 112 25.61 2.72 9.22
N GLY A 113 25.37 1.60 8.53
CA GLY A 113 25.80 0.25 8.94
C GLY A 113 27.30 -0.04 8.73
N SER A 114 28.08 0.90 8.19
CA SER A 114 29.52 0.74 7.87
C SER A 114 30.46 0.79 9.09
N GLY A 115 29.96 0.55 10.31
CA GLY A 115 30.73 0.57 11.57
C GLY A 115 30.76 -0.74 12.35
N GLN A 116 29.94 -1.74 12.04
CA GLN A 116 30.01 -3.07 12.67
C GLN A 116 29.34 -4.10 11.75
N ALA A 117 30.14 -4.93 11.09
CA ALA A 117 29.60 -6.06 10.32
C ALA A 117 28.92 -7.07 11.27
N PRO A 118 27.68 -7.51 11.01
CA PRO A 118 27.11 -8.64 11.73
C PRO A 118 27.85 -9.90 11.26
N LYS A 119 28.53 -10.57 12.19
CA LYS A 119 29.16 -11.86 11.89
C LYS A 119 28.10 -12.85 11.43
N GLY A 120 28.36 -13.50 10.31
CA GLY A 120 27.49 -14.52 9.74
C GLY A 120 27.16 -15.62 10.75
N GLY A 121 25.87 -15.95 10.80
CA GLY A 121 25.30 -17.09 11.50
C GLY A 121 23.93 -17.37 10.88
N THR A 122 23.70 -18.62 10.50
CA THR A 122 22.56 -19.14 9.74
C THR A 122 21.20 -18.52 10.09
N ALA A 123 20.37 -18.28 9.06
CA ALA A 123 18.99 -17.82 9.17
C ALA A 123 18.17 -18.70 10.13
N GLY A 124 18.06 -18.28 11.38
CA GLY A 124 17.10 -18.76 12.37
C GLY A 124 16.05 -17.67 12.58
N ALA A 125 14.78 -18.06 12.58
CA ALA A 125 13.67 -17.19 12.97
C ALA A 125 13.96 -16.55 14.34
N PRO A 126 13.51 -15.31 14.59
CA PRO A 126 13.71 -14.68 15.89
C PRO A 126 12.87 -15.40 16.96
N GLN A 127 13.52 -16.29 17.72
CA GLN A 127 12.98 -16.83 18.97
C GLN A 127 13.07 -15.72 20.02
N ARG A 128 11.93 -15.18 20.45
CA ARG A 128 11.90 -14.28 21.61
C ARG A 128 11.98 -15.13 22.87
N ASP A 129 13.17 -15.18 23.48
CA ASP A 129 13.31 -15.67 24.85
C ASP A 129 12.70 -14.64 25.80
N LEU A 130 11.66 -15.08 26.52
CA LEU A 130 11.14 -14.43 27.72
C LEU A 130 12.18 -14.61 28.83
N ALA A 131 12.98 -13.59 29.10
CA ALA A 131 13.69 -13.45 30.36
C ALA A 131 13.89 -11.98 30.71
N ASP A 132 13.57 -11.66 31.95
CA ASP A 132 13.37 -10.32 32.51
C ASP A 132 14.61 -9.43 32.43
N GLY A 133 14.41 -8.19 32.00
CA GLY A 133 15.42 -7.13 32.03
C GLY A 133 14.92 -5.88 31.32
N GLU A 134 14.62 -4.83 32.08
CA GLU A 134 14.14 -3.55 31.57
C GLU A 134 15.12 -2.94 30.55
N ALA A 135 14.74 -2.97 29.28
CA ALA A 135 15.30 -2.13 28.23
C ALA A 135 14.23 -1.10 27.85
N THR A 136 14.56 0.17 28.06
CA THR A 136 13.72 1.31 27.68
C THR A 136 13.32 1.23 26.21
N PRO A 137 12.04 1.38 25.85
CA PRO A 137 11.60 1.21 24.47
C PRO A 137 12.07 2.40 23.63
N GLU A 138 12.97 2.17 22.66
CA GLU A 138 13.07 3.07 21.51
C GLU A 138 11.73 2.99 20.77
N GLU A 139 11.07 4.15 20.68
CA GLU A 139 9.73 4.27 20.15
C GLU A 139 9.72 3.91 18.65
N PRO A 140 8.83 3.00 18.20
CA PRO A 140 8.77 2.61 16.79
C PRO A 140 8.41 3.84 15.94
N ILE A 141 9.19 4.07 14.87
CA ILE A 141 8.98 5.19 13.95
C ILE A 141 7.55 5.09 13.38
N ARG A 142 6.70 6.02 13.80
CA ARG A 142 5.32 6.10 13.32
C ARG A 142 5.31 6.76 11.94
N VAL A 143 4.88 6.00 10.94
CA VAL A 143 4.86 6.43 9.54
C VAL A 143 4.03 7.71 9.37
N GLU A 144 2.95 7.88 10.14
CA GLU A 144 2.18 9.15 10.19
C GLU A 144 3.00 10.37 10.63
N GLU A 145 4.00 10.21 11.50
CA GLU A 145 4.81 11.31 12.01
C GLU A 145 5.89 11.74 11.00
N VAL A 146 6.43 10.79 10.24
CA VAL A 146 7.36 11.07 9.13
C VAL A 146 6.65 11.82 8.00
N VAL A 147 5.41 11.44 7.70
CA VAL A 147 4.60 12.10 6.66
C VAL A 147 4.16 13.50 7.11
N ALA A 148 3.85 13.69 8.40
CA ALA A 148 3.42 14.99 8.93
C ALA A 148 4.56 16.01 9.08
N ARG A 149 5.77 15.58 9.47
CA ARG A 149 6.91 16.49 9.71
C ARG A 149 7.49 17.12 8.46
N GLU A 150 7.43 16.45 7.31
CA GLU A 150 8.15 16.87 6.09
C GLU A 150 7.23 17.47 5.01
N THR A 151 5.90 17.52 5.23
CA THR A 151 4.95 18.13 4.27
C THR A 151 4.86 19.67 4.41
N VAL A 152 5.50 20.27 5.42
CA VAL A 152 5.50 21.74 5.65
C VAL A 152 6.91 22.35 5.53
N ALA A 153 7.86 21.67 4.89
CA ALA A 153 9.18 22.21 4.57
C ALA A 153 9.31 22.52 3.06
#